data_AF-A0A3M7MID4-F1
#
_entry.id   AF-A0A3M7MID4-F1
#
_cell.length_a   1.000
_cell.length_b   1.000
_cell.length_c   1.000
_cell.angle_alpha   90.00
_cell.angle_beta   90.00
_cell.angle_gamma   90.00
#
_symmetry.space_group_name_H-M   'P 1'
#
loop_
_entity.id
_entity.type
_entity.pdbx_description
1 polymer ?
#
loop_
_entity_poly.entity_id
_entity_poly.type
_entity_poly.pdbx_seq_one_letter_code
_entity_poly.pdbx_strand_id
1 'polypeptide(L)'
;MSISRNDDLDSLKQAMYWTENGKPYFHRDAYTFGRSLIPLLKTSFSESKDSLVDFLKSYETYRVSRTDVCLYAIRYYYIQKLLCDDPSRLGIFTNVKKVESLVKKQMEAYRKGVKAEEGWQDSMKEAGIWDDDKVKAE
;
A
#
# COMPACT_ATOMS: atom_id res chain seq x y z
N MET A 1 -4.98 6.16 25.99
CA MET A 1 -4.20 4.93 25.72
C MET A 1 -3.57 5.08 24.36
N SER A 2 -2.27 5.36 24.31
CA SER A 2 -1.54 5.46 23.05
C SER A 2 -1.22 4.04 22.59
N ILE A 3 -2.09 3.48 21.75
CA ILE A 3 -1.79 2.23 21.04
C ILE A 3 -0.54 2.52 20.20
N SER A 4 0.51 1.75 20.44
CA SER A 4 1.83 2.00 19.86
C SER A 4 1.76 1.75 18.36
N ARG A 5 2.29 2.67 17.56
CA ARG A 5 2.46 2.54 16.09
C ARG A 5 3.10 1.19 15.68
N ASN A 6 3.84 0.56 16.59
CA ASN A 6 4.46 -0.74 16.38
C ASN A 6 3.48 -1.91 16.42
N ASP A 7 2.47 -1.90 17.30
CA ASP A 7 1.48 -2.99 17.43
C ASP A 7 0.56 -3.06 16.18
N ASP A 8 0.34 -1.90 15.55
CA ASP A 8 -0.46 -1.76 14.32
C ASP A 8 0.28 -2.29 13.09
N LEU A 9 1.59 -2.03 12.99
CA LEU A 9 2.45 -2.55 11.92
C LEU A 9 2.58 -4.07 11.99
N ASP A 10 2.74 -4.62 13.20
CA ASP A 10 2.80 -6.06 13.41
C ASP A 10 1.50 -6.74 12.99
N SER A 11 0.36 -6.14 13.32
CA SER A 11 -0.93 -6.69 12.92
C SER A 11 -1.17 -6.66 11.41
N LEU A 12 -0.83 -5.55 10.75
CA LEU A 12 -0.90 -5.46 9.29
C LEU A 12 0.03 -6.49 8.64
N LYS A 13 1.24 -6.64 9.17
CA LYS A 13 2.22 -7.62 8.69
C LYS A 13 1.68 -9.04 8.81
N GLN A 14 1.09 -9.41 9.94
CA GLN A 14 0.47 -10.72 10.12
C GLN A 14 -0.71 -10.95 9.16
N ALA A 15 -1.55 -9.94 8.95
CA ALA A 15 -2.69 -10.04 8.04
C ALA A 15 -2.29 -10.24 6.55
N MET A 16 -1.07 -9.83 6.19
CA MET A 16 -0.51 -10.01 4.84
C MET A 16 0.18 -11.37 4.66
N TYR A 17 0.25 -12.21 5.70
CA TYR A 17 0.47 -13.64 5.54
C TYR A 17 -0.88 -14.32 5.33
N TRP A 18 -1.08 -14.95 4.16
CA TRP A 18 -2.23 -15.82 3.95
C TRP A 18 -1.87 -17.07 3.16
N THR A 19 -2.75 -18.07 3.24
CA THR A 19 -2.51 -19.38 2.65
C THR A 19 -2.74 -19.35 1.14
N GLU A 20 -1.71 -19.67 0.37
CA GLU A 20 -1.79 -19.93 -1.07
C GLU A 20 -1.27 -21.34 -1.35
N ASN A 21 -2.05 -22.15 -2.07
CA ASN A 21 -1.70 -23.55 -2.37
C ASN A 21 -1.31 -24.38 -1.12
N GLY A 22 -2.02 -24.14 0.00
CA GLY A 22 -1.80 -24.84 1.27
C GLY A 22 -0.56 -24.39 2.06
N LYS A 23 0.14 -23.32 1.64
CA LYS A 23 1.31 -22.77 2.34
C LYS A 23 1.12 -21.29 2.66
N PRO A 24 1.61 -20.79 3.80
CA PRO A 24 1.59 -19.36 4.08
C PRO A 24 2.55 -18.62 3.15
N TYR A 25 2.06 -17.57 2.48
CA TYR A 25 2.85 -16.67 1.64
C TYR A 25 2.72 -15.23 2.15
N PHE A 26 3.81 -14.47 2.09
CA PHE A 26 3.82 -13.07 2.52
C PHE A 26 3.66 -12.13 1.34
N HIS A 27 2.57 -11.36 1.35
CA HIS A 27 2.25 -10.39 0.30
C HIS A 27 2.95 -9.06 0.54
N ARG A 28 4.26 -9.03 0.29
CA ARG A 28 5.13 -7.86 0.53
C ARG A 28 4.65 -6.58 -0.16
N ASP A 29 4.12 -6.69 -1.37
CA ASP A 29 3.66 -5.53 -2.14
C ASP A 29 2.38 -4.93 -1.56
N ALA A 30 1.43 -5.76 -1.16
CA ALA A 30 0.22 -5.33 -0.45
C ALA A 30 0.57 -4.72 0.91
N TYR A 31 1.48 -5.35 1.67
CA TYR A 31 1.99 -4.81 2.92
C TYR A 31 2.60 -3.41 2.77
N THR A 32 3.49 -3.25 1.79
CA THR A 32 4.17 -1.97 1.53
C THR A 32 3.16 -0.89 1.12
N PHE A 33 2.19 -1.26 0.28
CA PHE A 33 1.12 -0.35 -0.10
C PHE A 33 0.26 0.05 1.10
N GLY A 34 -0.17 -0.92 1.91
CA GLY A 34 -0.92 -0.71 3.14
C GLY A 34 -0.22 0.24 4.11
N ARG A 35 1.08 0.04 4.35
CA ARG A 35 1.88 0.95 5.19
C ARG A 35 1.83 2.39 4.72
N SER A 36 1.95 2.62 3.41
CA SER A 36 1.89 3.97 2.85
C SER A 36 0.52 4.66 3.03
N LEU A 37 -0.54 3.87 3.23
CA LEU A 37 -1.91 4.34 3.40
C LEU A 37 -2.29 4.63 4.86
N ILE A 38 -1.56 4.08 5.84
CA ILE A 38 -1.84 4.26 7.29
C ILE A 38 -2.05 5.74 7.68
N PRO A 39 -1.20 6.70 7.27
CA PRO A 39 -1.36 8.11 7.65
C PRO A 39 -2.64 8.77 7.13
N LEU A 40 -3.35 8.13 6.21
CA LEU A 40 -4.57 8.64 5.58
C LEU A 40 -5.85 7.99 6.15
N LEU A 41 -5.74 7.02 7.06
CA LEU A 41 -6.89 6.35 7.68
C LEU A 41 -7.65 7.25 8.66
N LYS A 42 -8.95 6.99 8.82
CA LYS A 42 -9.79 7.68 9.80
C LYS A 42 -9.32 7.39 11.23
N THR A 43 -9.57 8.35 12.13
CA THR A 43 -9.08 8.36 13.52
C THR A 43 -9.58 7.18 14.39
N SER A 44 -10.67 6.49 14.03
CA SER A 44 -11.02 5.18 14.62
C SER A 44 -10.33 4.05 13.83
N PHE A 45 -9.07 3.79 14.16
CA PHE A 45 -8.26 2.80 13.44
C PHE A 45 -8.77 1.36 13.65
N SER A 46 -9.39 1.03 14.79
CA SER A 46 -9.90 -0.33 15.06
C SER A 46 -10.96 -0.77 14.04
N GLU A 47 -11.86 0.11 13.63
CA GLU A 47 -12.85 -0.17 12.57
C GLU A 47 -12.21 -0.10 11.17
N SER A 48 -11.19 0.75 11.01
CA SER A 48 -10.51 0.97 9.73
C SER A 48 -9.50 -0.13 9.37
N LYS A 49 -9.01 -0.89 10.35
CA LYS A 49 -7.96 -1.90 10.19
C LYS A 49 -8.43 -3.13 9.42
N ASP A 50 -9.55 -3.72 9.81
CA ASP A 50 -10.10 -4.89 9.10
C ASP A 50 -10.49 -4.53 7.68
N SER A 51 -11.11 -3.34 7.52
CA SER A 51 -11.46 -2.82 6.19
C SER A 51 -10.23 -2.49 5.34
N LEU A 52 -9.11 -2.02 5.94
CA LEU A 52 -7.83 -1.87 5.25
C LEU A 52 -7.28 -3.23 4.80
N VAL A 53 -7.35 -4.26 5.65
CA VAL A 53 -6.91 -5.61 5.30
C VAL A 53 -7.70 -6.16 4.12
N ASP A 54 -9.02 -6.01 4.12
CA ASP A 54 -9.89 -6.46 3.03
C ASP A 54 -9.62 -5.69 1.73
N PHE A 55 -9.37 -4.38 1.85
CA PHE A 55 -8.93 -3.55 0.73
C PHE A 55 -7.61 -4.08 0.13
N LEU A 56 -6.63 -4.42 0.96
CA LEU A 56 -5.31 -4.91 0.51
C LEU A 56 -5.36 -6.31 -0.09
N LYS A 57 -6.17 -7.21 0.47
CA LYS A 57 -6.46 -8.51 -0.13
C LYS A 57 -7.07 -8.37 -1.52
N SER A 58 -8.03 -7.46 -1.66
CA SER A 58 -8.70 -7.19 -2.94
C SER A 58 -7.73 -6.60 -3.98
N TYR A 59 -6.85 -5.70 -3.55
CA TYR A 59 -5.75 -5.22 -4.38
C TYR A 59 -4.85 -6.36 -4.85
N GLU A 60 -4.47 -7.26 -3.95
CA GLU A 60 -3.55 -8.34 -4.27
C GLU A 60 -4.18 -9.36 -5.23
N THR A 61 -5.46 -9.70 -5.05
CA THR A 61 -6.23 -10.48 -6.02
C THR A 61 -6.28 -9.80 -7.39
N TYR A 62 -6.53 -8.47 -7.42
CA TYR A 62 -6.52 -7.70 -8.66
C TYR A 62 -5.13 -7.72 -9.32
N ARG A 63 -4.06 -7.55 -8.55
CA ARG A 63 -2.66 -7.57 -9.03
C ARG A 63 -2.31 -8.91 -9.67
N VAL A 64 -2.64 -10.03 -9.01
CA VAL A 64 -2.40 -11.38 -9.54
C VAL A 64 -3.09 -11.59 -10.88
N SER A 65 -4.28 -10.99 -11.10
CA SER A 65 -4.98 -11.08 -12.39
C SER A 65 -4.37 -10.22 -13.52
N ARG A 66 -3.41 -9.33 -13.22
CA ARG A 66 -2.91 -8.27 -14.11
C ARG A 66 -1.38 -8.20 -14.19
N THR A 67 -0.69 -9.32 -13.94
CA THR A 67 0.78 -9.40 -13.76
C THR A 67 1.63 -8.80 -14.88
N ASP A 68 1.05 -8.54 -16.05
CA ASP A 68 1.75 -7.96 -17.22
C ASP A 68 2.01 -6.44 -17.11
N VAL A 69 1.48 -5.75 -16.08
CA VAL A 69 1.60 -4.29 -15.91
C VAL A 69 2.57 -3.94 -14.76
N CYS A 70 3.29 -2.81 -14.85
CA CYS A 70 4.16 -2.33 -13.77
C CYS A 70 3.40 -2.17 -12.44
N LEU A 71 3.97 -2.61 -11.32
CA LEU A 71 3.36 -2.63 -9.99
C LEU A 71 2.65 -1.32 -9.59
N TYR A 72 3.32 -0.18 -9.75
CA TYR A 72 2.76 1.12 -9.37
C TYR A 72 1.69 1.63 -10.33
N ALA A 73 1.77 1.24 -11.60
CA ALA A 73 0.68 1.48 -12.53
C ALA A 73 -0.55 0.64 -12.14
N ILE A 74 -0.37 -0.62 -11.72
CA ILE A 74 -1.47 -1.45 -11.18
C ILE A 74 -2.12 -0.78 -9.98
N ARG A 75 -1.35 -0.30 -9.00
CA ARG A 75 -1.90 0.41 -7.83
C ARG A 75 -2.75 1.61 -8.26
N TYR A 76 -2.23 2.44 -9.17
CA TYR A 76 -2.96 3.59 -9.69
C TYR A 76 -4.27 3.18 -10.35
N TYR A 77 -4.23 2.22 -11.29
CA TYR A 77 -5.42 1.72 -11.97
C TYR A 77 -6.43 1.09 -11.01
N TYR A 78 -5.97 0.35 -10.02
CA TYR A 78 -6.85 -0.25 -9.01
C TYR A 78 -7.59 0.82 -8.21
N ILE A 79 -6.89 1.86 -7.73
CA ILE A 79 -7.52 3.00 -7.04
C ILE A 79 -8.50 3.73 -7.96
N GLN A 80 -8.11 4.03 -9.20
CA GLN A 80 -9.00 4.67 -10.18
C GLN A 80 -10.27 3.86 -10.42
N LYS A 81 -10.13 2.54 -10.54
CA LYS A 81 -11.28 1.65 -10.67
C LYS A 81 -12.19 1.72 -9.44
N LEU A 82 -11.64 1.69 -8.23
CA LEU A 82 -12.45 1.83 -7.01
C LEU A 82 -13.16 3.19 -6.93
N LEU A 83 -12.54 4.27 -7.40
CA LEU A 83 -13.18 5.59 -7.45
C LEU A 83 -14.41 5.60 -8.36
N CYS A 84 -14.36 4.85 -9.47
CA CYS A 84 -15.45 4.79 -10.44
C CYS A 84 -16.53 3.76 -10.08
N ASP A 85 -16.13 2.56 -9.66
CA ASP A 85 -17.00 1.38 -9.61
C ASP A 85 -17.49 1.05 -8.18
N ASP A 86 -16.68 1.30 -7.16
CA ASP A 86 -17.01 0.96 -5.76
C ASP A 86 -16.29 1.89 -4.76
N PRO A 87 -16.75 3.15 -4.64
CA PRO A 87 -16.11 4.13 -3.76
C PRO A 87 -16.29 3.80 -2.27
N SER A 88 -17.16 2.83 -1.93
CA SER A 88 -17.44 2.45 -0.53
C SER A 88 -16.18 1.94 0.18
N ARG A 89 -15.29 1.24 -0.55
CA ARG A 89 -14.01 0.71 -0.05
C ARG A 89 -12.99 1.80 0.27
N LEU A 90 -13.17 3.00 -0.27
CA LEU A 90 -12.34 4.17 0.05
C LEU A 90 -12.88 4.94 1.27
N GLY A 91 -14.05 4.55 1.79
CA GLY A 91 -14.68 5.15 2.96
C GLY A 91 -13.88 5.01 4.25
N ILE A 92 -12.86 4.14 4.29
CA ILE A 92 -11.92 3.99 5.40
C ILE A 92 -10.93 5.15 5.51
N PHE A 93 -10.73 5.89 4.42
CA PHE A 93 -9.78 6.99 4.37
C PHE A 93 -10.43 8.32 4.74
N THR A 94 -9.63 9.20 5.33
CA THR A 94 -10.03 10.57 5.68
C THR A 94 -10.29 11.43 4.45
N ASN A 95 -9.53 11.20 3.36
CA ASN A 95 -9.66 11.96 2.14
C ASN A 95 -9.22 11.14 0.93
N VAL A 96 -10.19 10.84 0.08
CA VAL A 96 -10.02 10.05 -1.14
C VAL A 96 -9.04 10.70 -2.14
N LYS A 97 -9.11 12.03 -2.32
CA LYS A 97 -8.17 12.75 -3.21
C LYS A 97 -6.73 12.67 -2.71
N LYS A 98 -6.51 12.58 -1.40
CA LYS A 98 -5.16 12.36 -0.84
C LYS A 98 -4.62 10.96 -1.15
N VAL A 99 -5.49 9.94 -1.13
CA VAL A 99 -5.12 8.57 -1.52
C VAL A 99 -4.74 8.52 -3.00
N GLU A 100 -5.57 9.09 -3.87
CA GLU A 100 -5.30 9.18 -5.30
C GLU A 100 -3.97 9.91 -5.58
N SER A 101 -3.77 11.07 -4.92
CA SER A 101 -2.53 11.84 -5.05
C SER A 101 -1.30 11.07 -4.58
N LEU A 102 -1.41 10.29 -3.49
CA LEU A 102 -0.31 9.45 -3.00
C LEU A 102 0.06 8.41 -4.05
N VAL A 103 -0.91 7.67 -4.59
CA VAL A 103 -0.61 6.61 -5.56
C VAL A 103 -0.04 7.17 -6.87
N LYS A 104 -0.50 8.35 -7.29
CA LYS A 104 0.10 9.08 -8.41
C LYS A 104 1.56 9.47 -8.12
N LYS A 105 1.83 10.02 -6.93
CA LYS A 105 3.20 10.36 -6.47
C LYS A 105 4.11 9.13 -6.48
N GLN A 106 3.62 7.98 -6.01
CA GLN A 106 4.35 6.72 -6.01
C GLN A 106 4.67 6.23 -7.43
N MET A 107 3.72 6.36 -8.37
CA MET A 107 3.95 6.03 -9.77
C MET A 107 5.01 6.94 -10.42
N GLU A 108 4.96 8.24 -10.14
CA GLU A 108 5.95 9.20 -10.65
C GLU A 108 7.34 8.93 -10.09
N ALA A 109 7.46 8.71 -8.78
CA ALA A 109 8.70 8.33 -8.13
C ALA A 109 9.27 7.02 -8.71
N TYR A 110 8.41 6.02 -8.93
CA TYR A 110 8.79 4.77 -9.60
C TYR A 110 9.36 5.01 -11.01
N ARG A 111 8.69 5.83 -11.83
CA ARG A 111 9.15 6.18 -13.18
C ARG A 111 10.52 6.86 -13.17
N LYS A 112 10.74 7.78 -12.23
CA LYS A 112 12.05 8.43 -12.03
C LYS A 112 13.14 7.41 -11.71
N GLY A 113 12.86 6.48 -10.78
CA GLY A 113 13.81 5.44 -10.40
C GLY A 113 14.14 4.46 -11.52
N VAL A 114 13.14 4.05 -12.33
CA VAL A 114 13.37 3.19 -13.50
C VAL A 114 14.33 3.83 -14.50
N LYS A 115 14.29 5.15 -14.63
CA LYS A 115 15.16 5.93 -15.52
C LYS A 115 16.46 6.42 -14.87
N ALA A 116 16.66 6.15 -13.58
CA ALA A 116 17.74 6.71 -12.78
C ALA A 116 17.88 8.24 -12.91
N GLU A 117 16.75 8.96 -12.98
CA GLU A 117 16.73 10.43 -13.05
C GLU A 117 17.30 11.05 -11.76
N GLU A 118 17.91 12.23 -11.83
CA GLU A 118 18.45 12.91 -10.65
C GLU A 118 17.37 13.07 -9.53
N GLY A 119 17.75 12.79 -8.28
CA GLY A 119 16.84 12.87 -7.12
C GLY A 119 15.77 11.77 -7.04
N TRP A 120 15.92 10.67 -7.81
CA TRP A 120 14.95 9.57 -7.81
C TRP A 120 14.81 8.86 -6.45
N GLN A 121 15.90 8.74 -5.67
CA GLN A 121 15.87 8.11 -4.33
C GLN A 121 15.04 8.94 -3.36
N ASP A 122 15.25 10.26 -3.32
CA ASP A 122 14.46 11.17 -2.49
C ASP A 122 12.98 11.13 -2.88
N SER A 123 12.70 11.12 -4.19
CA SER A 123 11.34 10.97 -4.70
C SER A 123 10.68 9.67 -4.20
N MET A 124 11.42 8.57 -4.14
CA MET A 124 10.93 7.28 -3.64
C MET A 124 10.74 7.29 -2.10
N LYS A 125 11.63 7.95 -1.35
CA LYS A 125 11.49 8.13 0.10
C LYS A 125 10.26 8.97 0.44
N GLU A 126 10.12 10.13 -0.20
CA GLU A 126 8.99 11.01 0.03
C GLU A 126 7.64 10.42 -0.42
N ALA A 127 7.66 9.46 -1.35
CA ALA A 127 6.47 8.74 -1.78
C ALA A 127 6.15 7.55 -0.85
N GLY A 128 6.97 7.30 0.18
CA GLY A 128 6.78 6.22 1.15
C GLY A 128 6.96 4.83 0.56
N ILE A 129 7.77 4.71 -0.50
CA ILE A 129 8.02 3.45 -1.23
C ILE A 129 9.46 2.96 -1.11
N TRP A 130 10.36 3.83 -0.67
CA TRP A 130 11.71 3.48 -0.29
C TRP A 130 11.78 3.34 1.24
N ASP A 131 12.23 2.17 1.67
CA ASP A 131 12.50 1.87 3.08
C ASP A 131 14.02 1.89 3.25
N ASP A 132 14.54 2.81 4.05
CA ASP A 132 15.98 2.82 4.42
C ASP A 132 16.33 1.68 5.39
N ASP A 133 15.33 0.90 5.85
CA ASP A 133 15.48 -0.22 6.81
C ASP A 133 16.28 -1.43 6.27
N LYS A 134 16.97 -1.29 5.12
CA LYS A 134 17.99 -2.23 4.67
C LYS A 134 19.42 -1.75 4.97
N VAL A 135 19.74 -1.44 6.23
CA VAL A 135 21.07 -1.76 6.80
C VAL A 135 20.93 -2.03 8.29
N LYS A 136 20.68 -3.30 8.64
CA LYS A 136 21.22 -4.01 9.83
C LYS A 136 20.74 -5.46 9.76
N ALA A 137 21.24 -6.16 8.76
CA ALA A 137 21.42 -7.60 8.85
C ALA A 137 22.92 -7.80 9.11
N GLU A 138 23.30 -7.69 10.38
CA GLU A 138 24.50 -8.29 10.97
C GLU A 138 24.06 -9.16 12.13
#